data_AF-A0AAV2Z7W3-F1
#
_entry.id   AF-A0AAV2Z7W3-F1
#
_cell.length_a   1.000
_cell.length_b   1.000
_cell.length_c   1.000
_cell.angle_alpha   90.00
_cell.angle_beta   90.00
_cell.angle_gamma   90.00
#
_symmetry.space_group_name_H-M   'P 1'
#
loop_
_entity.id
_entity.type
_entity.pdbx_description
1 polymer ?
#
loop_
_entity_poly.entity_id
_entity_poly.type
_entity_poly.pdbx_seq_one_letter_code
_entity_poly.pdbx_strand_id
1 'polypeptide(L)'
;SVIKPRLQRIHSERRWARGARDALCWCYHRIARMRVSNIGAYSIEKFLSLASFDEHCISLKRSILFVIAVPLPAFAVVLLLDCIPLASPALGWRANTAFWARTEVGLWVITCANVSWFAGKISGFQLSVARGLTVATITTTITVGSSIAIAAAIDTFPLPFMYVLASLPHNTLVIVLLFVAVGKKNMQAIPGLKSQVNRVCTLAGTMVLPTAIYPAVNALYEHVSPSVQWLLMILSLGIKSMFKYVVASNALAFEDSIATITTMSVNLYHTLYTVRCVQTSNTWKTTTLVIALDAIQTVLSLRHIGSEIAAIDKLYAATSVRPTSSKNKRALLPTVVELIQRQRKLDPSVTKHLALYGYQPRAMNTHDAYWAAGFVVVCSLFEIASFACAHVILSRRLHLRPIQHLAFALWSDFAQVQGQLFIWLLYGFSQPLVHAGCDYSFESFRDVKKSPTTG
;
A
#
# COMPACT_ATOMS: atom_id res chain seq x y z
N SER A 1 -2.60 -35.96 -51.78
CA SER A 1 -2.77 -34.49 -51.61
C SER A 1 -3.06 -34.04 -50.16
N VAL A 2 -3.36 -34.93 -49.19
CA VAL A 2 -3.84 -34.55 -47.83
C VAL A 2 -2.72 -34.42 -46.76
N ILE A 3 -1.51 -34.91 -47.04
CA ILE A 3 -0.41 -34.99 -46.04
C ILE A 3 0.36 -33.66 -45.90
N LYS A 4 0.58 -32.94 -47.01
CA LYS A 4 1.31 -31.66 -47.03
C LYS A 4 0.64 -30.55 -46.17
N PRO A 5 -0.69 -30.36 -46.22
CA PRO A 5 -1.38 -29.36 -45.39
C PRO A 5 -1.33 -29.67 -43.89
N ARG A 6 -1.41 -30.96 -43.50
CA ARG A 6 -1.33 -31.38 -42.09
C ARG A 6 0.06 -31.16 -41.50
N LEU A 7 1.13 -31.45 -42.27
CA LEU A 7 2.50 -31.19 -41.85
C LEU A 7 2.81 -29.69 -41.72
N GLN A 8 2.26 -28.85 -42.60
CA GLN A 8 2.37 -27.39 -42.49
C GLN A 8 1.66 -26.84 -41.25
N ARG A 9 0.48 -27.39 -40.90
CA ARG A 9 -0.24 -27.01 -39.68
C ARG A 9 0.51 -27.41 -38.40
N ILE A 10 1.12 -28.60 -38.35
CA ILE A 10 1.94 -29.03 -37.20
C ILE A 10 3.22 -28.18 -37.08
N HIS A 11 3.84 -27.80 -38.20
CA HIS A 11 5.02 -26.93 -38.20
C HIS A 11 4.70 -25.50 -37.77
N SER A 12 3.53 -24.96 -38.15
CA SER A 12 3.09 -23.64 -37.69
C SER A 12 2.75 -23.67 -36.20
N GLU A 13 2.02 -24.67 -35.71
CA GLU A 13 1.72 -24.85 -34.29
C GLU A 13 2.98 -24.99 -33.44
N ARG A 14 3.98 -25.76 -33.88
CA ARG A 14 5.29 -25.86 -33.20
C ARG A 14 6.10 -24.56 -33.25
N ARG A 15 5.89 -23.71 -34.27
CA ARG A 15 6.56 -22.40 -34.38
C ARG A 15 5.90 -21.39 -33.43
N TRP A 16 4.57 -21.39 -33.35
CA TRP A 16 3.81 -20.62 -32.37
C TRP A 16 4.11 -21.03 -30.93
N ALA A 17 4.16 -22.34 -30.63
CA ALA A 17 4.50 -22.84 -29.30
C ALA A 17 5.93 -22.46 -28.87
N ARG A 18 6.89 -22.45 -29.80
CA ARG A 18 8.27 -21.96 -29.54
C ARG A 18 8.30 -20.46 -29.32
N GLY A 19 7.67 -19.67 -30.19
CA GLY A 19 7.58 -18.21 -30.02
C GLY A 19 6.88 -17.81 -28.72
N ALA A 20 5.81 -18.51 -28.32
CA ALA A 20 5.14 -18.30 -27.05
C ALA A 20 6.03 -18.66 -25.85
N ARG A 21 6.79 -19.77 -25.93
CA ARG A 21 7.74 -20.18 -24.90
C ARG A 21 8.91 -19.20 -24.77
N ASP A 22 9.43 -18.69 -25.89
CA ASP A 22 10.52 -17.71 -25.91
C ASP A 22 10.06 -16.36 -25.38
N ALA A 23 8.84 -15.92 -25.75
CA ALA A 23 8.20 -14.74 -25.18
C ALA A 23 7.95 -14.90 -23.67
N LEU A 24 7.47 -16.06 -23.22
CA LEU A 24 7.30 -16.36 -21.79
C LEU A 24 8.63 -16.38 -21.04
N CYS A 25 9.70 -16.93 -21.63
CA CYS A 25 11.06 -16.91 -21.07
C CYS A 25 11.63 -15.49 -21.01
N TRP A 26 11.39 -14.67 -22.04
CA TRP A 26 11.79 -13.27 -22.10
C TRP A 26 11.04 -12.44 -21.05
N CYS A 27 9.72 -12.60 -20.96
CA CYS A 27 8.90 -12.00 -19.91
C CYS A 27 9.35 -12.47 -18.53
N TYR A 28 9.62 -13.76 -18.34
CA TYR A 28 10.12 -14.31 -17.07
C TYR A 28 11.45 -13.68 -16.68
N HIS A 29 12.42 -13.60 -17.59
CA HIS A 29 13.71 -12.96 -17.33
C HIS A 29 13.58 -11.46 -17.05
N ARG A 30 12.70 -10.76 -17.78
CA ARG A 30 12.45 -9.34 -17.55
C ARG A 30 11.77 -9.12 -16.19
N ILE A 31 10.76 -9.92 -15.85
CA ILE A 31 10.09 -9.92 -14.54
C ILE A 31 11.06 -10.29 -13.41
N ALA A 32 11.97 -11.24 -13.63
CA ALA A 32 12.99 -11.64 -12.66
C ALA A 32 14.01 -10.52 -12.40
N ARG A 33 14.43 -9.77 -13.44
CA ARG A 33 15.26 -8.56 -13.27
C ARG A 33 14.52 -7.41 -12.60
N MET A 34 13.19 -7.37 -12.72
CA MET A 34 12.33 -6.37 -12.08
C MET A 34 12.03 -6.66 -10.60
N ARG A 35 12.54 -7.75 -10.02
CA ARG A 35 12.28 -8.11 -8.63
C ARG A 35 13.08 -7.25 -7.66
N VAL A 36 12.38 -6.72 -6.67
CA VAL A 36 12.94 -5.91 -5.57
C VAL A 36 13.97 -6.69 -4.74
N SER A 37 13.86 -8.02 -4.62
CA SER A 37 14.83 -8.84 -3.88
C SER A 37 16.25 -8.80 -4.48
N ASN A 38 16.38 -8.40 -5.74
CA ASN A 38 17.67 -8.25 -6.43
C ASN A 38 18.18 -6.80 -6.42
N ILE A 39 17.48 -5.88 -5.75
CA ILE A 39 17.72 -4.44 -5.80
C ILE A 39 18.09 -3.94 -4.40
N GLY A 40 19.37 -3.61 -4.21
CA GLY A 40 19.92 -3.12 -2.94
C GLY A 40 20.33 -4.25 -2.00
N ALA A 41 21.29 -3.96 -1.12
CA ALA A 41 21.69 -4.84 -0.02
C ALA A 41 21.20 -4.24 1.30
N TYR A 42 20.93 -5.08 2.30
CA TYR A 42 20.71 -4.59 3.65
C TYR A 42 22.05 -4.22 4.28
N SER A 43 22.07 -3.13 5.05
CA SER A 43 23.24 -2.72 5.81
C SER A 43 23.62 -3.75 6.88
N ILE A 44 24.90 -3.77 7.26
CA ILE A 44 25.41 -4.66 8.31
C ILE A 44 24.74 -4.31 9.64
N GLU A 45 24.48 -3.02 9.88
CA GLU A 45 23.78 -2.49 11.04
C GLU A 45 22.35 -3.05 11.15
N LYS A 46 21.62 -3.17 10.02
CA LYS A 46 20.29 -3.77 9.99
C LYS A 46 20.32 -5.28 10.28
N PHE A 47 21.39 -5.96 9.86
CA PHE A 47 21.61 -7.37 10.20
C PHE A 47 21.94 -7.57 11.70
N LEU A 48 22.82 -6.75 12.26
CA LEU A 48 23.18 -6.80 13.68
C LEU A 48 21.99 -6.46 14.59
N SER A 49 21.17 -5.48 14.19
CA SER A 49 19.93 -5.16 14.92
C SER A 49 18.92 -6.30 14.87
N LEU A 50 18.79 -7.01 13.75
CA LEU A 50 17.97 -8.24 13.68
C LEU A 50 18.49 -9.32 14.65
N ALA A 51 19.80 -9.56 14.68
CA ALA A 51 20.40 -10.52 15.61
C ALA A 51 20.13 -10.15 17.08
N SER A 52 20.28 -8.86 17.41
CA SER A 52 19.98 -8.36 18.76
C SER A 52 18.50 -8.48 19.13
N PHE A 53 17.59 -8.29 18.16
CA PHE A 53 16.15 -8.43 18.35
C PHE A 53 15.74 -9.88 18.63
N ASP A 54 16.39 -10.83 17.96
CA ASP A 54 16.21 -12.26 18.19
C ASP A 54 16.76 -12.72 19.54
N GLU A 55 17.92 -12.17 19.97
CA GLU A 55 18.51 -12.44 21.28
C GLU A 55 17.65 -11.96 22.45
N HIS A 56 16.98 -10.81 22.32
CA HIS A 56 16.06 -10.27 23.33
C HIS A 56 14.72 -11.03 23.45
N CYS A 57 14.55 -12.14 22.72
CA CYS A 57 13.44 -13.10 22.85
C CYS A 57 12.05 -12.46 22.94
N ILE A 58 11.68 -11.62 21.98
CA ILE A 58 10.29 -11.15 21.88
C ILE A 58 9.38 -12.36 21.65
N SER A 59 8.53 -12.68 22.64
CA SER A 59 7.59 -13.81 22.52
C SER A 59 6.72 -13.68 21.25
N LEU A 60 6.37 -14.81 20.62
CA LEU A 60 5.50 -14.83 19.44
C LEU A 60 4.22 -14.01 19.64
N LYS A 61 3.64 -14.07 20.84
CA LYS A 61 2.44 -13.29 21.21
C LYS A 61 2.67 -11.79 21.11
N ARG A 62 3.81 -11.29 21.63
CA ARG A 62 4.18 -9.87 21.54
C ARG A 62 4.41 -9.45 20.09
N SER A 63 5.05 -10.29 19.27
CA SER A 63 5.23 -9.99 17.84
C SER A 63 3.90 -9.95 17.09
N ILE A 64 2.98 -10.89 17.34
CA ILE A 64 1.63 -10.86 16.76
C ILE A 64 0.89 -9.59 17.17
N LEU A 65 0.90 -9.27 18.47
CA LEU A 65 0.25 -8.07 18.98
C LEU A 65 0.84 -6.81 18.35
N PHE A 66 2.15 -6.72 18.20
CA PHE A 66 2.82 -5.60 17.55
C PHE A 66 2.42 -5.46 16.08
N VAL A 67 2.47 -6.55 15.31
CA VAL A 67 2.07 -6.55 13.89
C VAL A 67 0.61 -6.08 13.73
N ILE A 68 -0.30 -6.51 14.61
CA ILE A 68 -1.71 -6.08 14.60
C ILE A 68 -1.84 -4.62 15.05
N ALA A 69 -1.05 -4.18 16.03
CA ALA A 69 -1.15 -2.83 16.59
C ALA A 69 -0.64 -1.75 15.64
N VAL A 70 0.36 -2.05 14.81
CA VAL A 70 0.97 -1.10 13.86
C VAL A 70 -0.09 -0.38 13.00
N PRO A 71 -1.02 -1.03 12.28
CA PRO A 71 -1.98 -0.29 11.46
C PRO A 71 -3.11 0.42 12.23
N LEU A 72 -3.33 0.12 13.52
CA LEU A 72 -4.49 0.61 14.27
C LEU A 72 -4.59 2.14 14.39
N PRO A 73 -3.50 2.91 14.60
CA PRO A 73 -3.60 4.37 14.68
C PRO A 73 -4.14 4.99 13.39
N ALA A 74 -3.67 4.53 12.22
CA ALA A 74 -4.14 5.02 10.93
C ALA A 74 -5.60 4.63 10.68
N PHE A 75 -6.00 3.39 10.99
CA PHE A 75 -7.40 2.99 10.94
C PHE A 75 -8.29 3.76 11.91
N ALA A 76 -7.82 4.05 13.12
CA ALA A 76 -8.57 4.85 14.08
C ALA A 76 -8.86 6.25 13.53
N VAL A 77 -7.89 6.92 12.90
CA VAL A 77 -8.13 8.22 12.26
C VAL A 77 -9.12 8.10 11.11
N VAL A 78 -9.00 7.08 10.24
CA VAL A 78 -9.98 6.84 9.16
C VAL A 78 -11.39 6.67 9.74
N LEU A 79 -11.54 5.83 10.76
CA LEU A 79 -12.83 5.57 11.41
C LEU A 79 -13.40 6.83 12.08
N LEU A 80 -12.56 7.62 12.76
CA LEU A 80 -12.99 8.89 13.36
C LEU A 80 -13.49 9.88 12.31
N LEU A 81 -12.82 9.96 11.15
CA LEU A 81 -13.29 10.78 10.03
C LEU A 81 -14.56 10.21 9.40
N ASP A 82 -14.73 8.89 9.35
CA ASP A 82 -15.93 8.18 8.90
C ASP A 82 -17.14 8.34 9.82
N CYS A 83 -16.92 8.63 11.10
CA CYS A 83 -17.99 8.99 12.02
C CYS A 83 -18.60 10.39 11.75
N ILE A 84 -17.98 11.22 10.92
CA ILE A 84 -18.50 12.55 10.58
C ILE A 84 -19.60 12.40 9.51
N PRO A 85 -20.87 12.72 9.82
CA PRO A 85 -21.96 12.59 8.87
C PRO A 85 -21.81 13.59 7.72
N LEU A 86 -22.07 13.13 6.50
CA LEU A 86 -21.99 13.95 5.30
C LEU A 86 -23.39 14.24 4.75
N ALA A 87 -23.61 15.48 4.34
CA ALA A 87 -24.82 15.88 3.62
C ALA A 87 -24.79 15.35 2.18
N SER A 88 -25.93 15.37 1.49
CA SER A 88 -25.97 15.00 0.07
C SER A 88 -25.09 15.97 -0.76
N PRO A 89 -24.28 15.46 -1.71
CA PRO A 89 -23.54 16.32 -2.63
C PRO A 89 -24.44 17.26 -3.45
N ALA A 90 -25.69 16.87 -3.69
CA ALA A 90 -26.66 17.67 -4.46
C ALA A 90 -27.02 19.02 -3.80
N LEU A 91 -26.77 19.18 -2.49
CA LEU A 91 -27.02 20.42 -1.77
C LEU A 91 -25.91 21.48 -1.99
N GLY A 92 -24.90 21.17 -2.81
CA GLY A 92 -23.83 22.09 -3.17
C GLY A 92 -22.73 22.20 -2.11
N TRP A 93 -21.67 22.95 -2.45
CA TRP A 93 -20.45 23.05 -1.64
C TRP A 93 -20.68 23.73 -0.29
N ARG A 94 -21.66 24.64 -0.17
CA ARG A 94 -21.97 25.38 1.07
C ARG A 94 -22.61 24.50 2.13
N ALA A 95 -23.49 23.58 1.74
CA ALA A 95 -24.16 22.68 2.67
C ALA A 95 -23.23 21.55 3.17
N ASN A 96 -22.07 21.36 2.52
CA ASN A 96 -21.13 20.28 2.79
C ASN A 96 -19.93 20.74 3.64
N THR A 97 -20.15 21.56 4.68
CA THR A 97 -19.08 22.02 5.60
C THR A 97 -18.38 20.88 6.33
N ALA A 98 -19.11 19.84 6.71
CA ALA A 98 -18.57 18.64 7.34
C ALA A 98 -17.58 17.89 6.43
N PHE A 99 -17.85 17.85 5.11
CA PHE A 99 -16.92 17.29 4.13
C PHE A 99 -15.62 18.09 4.07
N TRP A 100 -15.70 19.41 4.06
CA TRP A 100 -14.51 20.28 4.03
C TRP A 100 -13.68 20.14 5.30
N ALA A 101 -14.32 20.13 6.47
CA ALA A 101 -13.62 19.92 7.75
C ALA A 101 -12.94 18.54 7.80
N ARG A 102 -13.64 17.48 7.38
CA ARG A 102 -13.09 16.13 7.25
C ARG A 102 -11.89 16.11 6.30
N THR A 103 -11.99 16.78 5.16
CA THR A 103 -10.93 16.88 4.15
C THR A 103 -9.71 17.63 4.70
N GLU A 104 -9.91 18.71 5.43
CA GLU A 104 -8.82 19.46 6.09
C GLU A 104 -8.07 18.58 7.09
N VAL A 105 -8.77 17.92 8.01
CA VAL A 105 -8.14 17.06 9.01
C VAL A 105 -7.42 15.87 8.36
N GLY A 106 -8.07 15.20 7.40
CA GLY A 106 -7.47 14.08 6.69
C GLY A 106 -6.22 14.48 5.91
N LEU A 107 -6.30 15.58 5.15
CA LEU A 107 -5.15 16.10 4.41
C LEU A 107 -4.04 16.55 5.37
N TRP A 108 -4.38 17.14 6.52
CA TRP A 108 -3.40 17.61 7.48
C TRP A 108 -2.55 16.47 8.06
N VAL A 109 -3.19 15.34 8.41
CA VAL A 109 -2.47 14.14 8.85
C VAL A 109 -1.56 13.59 7.75
N ILE A 110 -2.04 13.54 6.51
CA ILE A 110 -1.24 13.13 5.34
C ILE A 110 -0.04 14.07 5.15
N THR A 111 -0.24 15.38 5.23
CA THR A 111 0.82 16.38 5.05
C THR A 111 1.85 16.32 6.18
N CYS A 112 1.43 16.11 7.43
CA CYS A 112 2.34 15.87 8.55
C CYS A 112 3.23 14.65 8.32
N ALA A 113 2.66 13.55 7.82
CA ALA A 113 3.42 12.35 7.45
C ALA A 113 4.40 12.62 6.30
N ASN A 114 3.98 13.35 5.26
CA ASN A 114 4.82 13.73 4.13
C ASN A 114 5.98 14.67 4.53
N VAL A 115 5.71 15.67 5.38
CA VAL A 115 6.73 16.58 5.91
C VAL A 115 7.77 15.82 6.71
N SER A 116 7.33 14.94 7.61
CA SER A 116 8.22 14.11 8.43
C SER A 116 9.05 13.15 7.56
N TRP A 117 8.42 12.55 6.55
CA TRP A 117 9.10 11.67 5.60
C TRP A 117 10.15 12.41 4.77
N PHE A 118 9.81 13.58 4.20
CA PHE A 118 10.72 14.39 3.39
C PHE A 118 11.92 14.85 4.21
N ALA A 119 11.67 15.44 5.40
CA ALA A 119 12.71 15.90 6.30
C ALA A 119 13.63 14.75 6.75
N GLY A 120 13.06 13.58 7.07
CA GLY A 120 13.82 12.41 7.50
C GLY A 120 14.66 11.74 6.42
N LYS A 121 14.40 12.02 5.13
CA LYS A 121 15.17 11.46 4.00
C LYS A 121 16.31 12.37 3.51
N ILE A 122 16.39 13.60 4.00
CA ILE A 122 17.49 14.53 3.67
C ILE A 122 18.43 14.63 4.86
N SER A 123 19.66 14.15 4.69
CA SER A 123 20.69 14.20 5.72
C SER A 123 21.07 15.65 6.05
N GLY A 124 21.00 16.01 7.33
CA GLY A 124 21.26 17.38 7.80
C GLY A 124 20.08 18.33 7.69
N PHE A 125 18.90 17.86 7.28
CA PHE A 125 17.69 18.68 7.24
C PHE A 125 17.13 18.90 8.64
N GLN A 126 17.42 20.05 9.22
CA GLN A 126 16.96 20.42 10.56
C GLN A 126 15.61 21.13 10.50
N LEU A 127 14.54 20.39 10.79
CA LEU A 127 13.18 20.93 10.91
C LEU A 127 12.62 20.68 12.31
N SER A 128 12.31 21.75 13.04
CA SER A 128 11.58 21.64 14.30
C SER A 128 10.16 21.12 14.06
N VAL A 129 9.66 20.28 14.96
CA VAL A 129 8.28 19.75 14.92
C VAL A 129 7.26 20.88 14.77
N ALA A 130 7.42 21.97 15.53
CA ALA A 130 6.52 23.12 15.44
C ALA A 130 6.47 23.72 14.03
N ARG A 131 7.64 23.89 13.38
CA ARG A 131 7.73 24.39 12.00
C ARG A 131 7.11 23.41 11.01
N GLY A 132 7.32 22.11 11.20
CA GLY A 132 6.69 21.07 10.38
C GLY A 132 5.16 21.10 10.46
N LEU A 133 4.60 21.23 11.67
CA LEU A 133 3.16 21.35 11.89
C LEU A 133 2.60 22.66 11.30
N THR A 134 3.34 23.77 11.39
CA THR A 134 2.96 25.03 10.74
C THR A 134 2.92 24.88 9.22
N VAL A 135 3.95 24.26 8.61
CA VAL A 135 3.99 23.99 7.16
C VAL A 135 2.79 23.13 6.76
N ALA A 136 2.48 22.08 7.51
CA ALA A 136 1.34 21.21 7.21
C ALA A 136 0.02 22.00 7.24
N THR A 137 -0.21 22.75 8.32
CA THR A 137 -1.43 23.56 8.51
C THR A 137 -1.63 24.60 7.42
N ILE A 138 -0.58 25.39 7.11
CA ILE A 138 -0.67 26.42 6.06
C ILE A 138 -0.96 25.76 4.70
N THR A 139 -0.26 24.67 4.37
CA THR A 139 -0.45 24.00 3.08
C THR A 139 -1.86 23.43 2.94
N THR A 140 -2.38 22.75 3.96
CA THR A 140 -3.72 22.14 3.90
C THR A 140 -4.81 23.19 3.81
N THR A 141 -4.74 24.22 4.64
CA THR A 141 -5.73 25.30 4.63
C THR A 141 -5.76 26.03 3.29
N ILE A 142 -4.60 26.28 2.66
CA ILE A 142 -4.54 26.84 1.30
C ILE A 142 -5.13 25.88 0.27
N THR A 143 -4.85 24.58 0.37
CA THR A 143 -5.32 23.57 -0.58
C THR A 143 -6.83 23.34 -0.51
N VAL A 144 -7.38 23.24 0.70
CA VAL A 144 -8.83 23.11 0.91
C VAL A 144 -9.53 24.43 0.60
N GLY A 145 -8.98 25.56 1.03
CA GLY A 145 -9.52 26.88 0.73
C GLY A 145 -9.58 27.18 -0.77
N SER A 146 -8.53 26.84 -1.53
CA SER A 146 -8.53 26.94 -2.99
C SER A 146 -9.53 25.99 -3.64
N SER A 147 -9.70 24.77 -3.13
CA SER A 147 -10.74 23.85 -3.61
C SER A 147 -12.15 24.42 -3.38
N ILE A 148 -12.41 24.99 -2.20
CA ILE A 148 -13.67 25.68 -1.91
C ILE A 148 -13.86 26.88 -2.86
N ALA A 149 -12.83 27.68 -3.08
CA ALA A 149 -12.87 28.84 -3.96
C ALA A 149 -13.16 28.43 -5.42
N ILE A 150 -12.55 27.35 -5.90
CA ILE A 150 -12.84 26.79 -7.23
C ILE A 150 -14.32 26.36 -7.29
N ALA A 151 -14.79 25.56 -6.32
CA ALA A 151 -16.18 25.11 -6.27
C ALA A 151 -17.17 26.28 -6.25
N ALA A 152 -16.84 27.36 -5.55
CA ALA A 152 -17.62 28.59 -5.52
C ALA A 152 -17.59 29.36 -6.85
N ALA A 153 -16.44 29.41 -7.54
CA ALA A 153 -16.28 30.14 -8.79
C ALA A 153 -16.99 29.48 -9.98
N ILE A 154 -17.07 28.14 -10.00
CA ILE A 154 -17.74 27.38 -11.06
C ILE A 154 -19.15 26.90 -10.67
N ASP A 155 -19.62 27.27 -9.46
CA ASP A 155 -20.87 26.82 -8.84
C ASP A 155 -21.15 25.31 -8.98
N THR A 156 -20.09 24.50 -8.90
CA THR A 156 -20.16 23.05 -9.14
C THR A 156 -19.61 22.30 -7.94
N PHE A 157 -20.39 21.33 -7.47
CA PHE A 157 -19.98 20.38 -6.44
C PHE A 157 -20.67 19.04 -6.70
N PRO A 158 -19.98 17.89 -6.58
CA PRO A 158 -18.58 17.70 -6.17
C PRO A 158 -17.55 18.15 -7.22
N LEU A 159 -16.35 18.50 -6.77
CA LEU A 159 -15.25 18.84 -7.68
C LEU A 159 -14.67 17.57 -8.29
N PRO A 160 -14.66 17.43 -9.63
CA PRO A 160 -14.18 16.24 -10.28
C PRO A 160 -12.68 16.10 -10.04
N PHE A 161 -12.25 14.89 -9.64
CA PHE A 161 -10.85 14.58 -9.37
C PHE A 161 -10.17 15.48 -8.34
N MET A 162 -10.92 16.01 -7.35
CA MET A 162 -10.44 17.03 -6.41
C MET A 162 -9.03 16.72 -5.86
N TYR A 163 -8.83 15.50 -5.33
CA TYR A 163 -7.54 15.10 -4.76
C TYR A 163 -6.42 14.94 -5.80
N VAL A 164 -6.74 14.46 -7.02
CA VAL A 164 -5.74 14.28 -8.07
C VAL A 164 -5.30 15.64 -8.60
N LEU A 165 -6.24 16.55 -8.87
CA LEU A 165 -5.95 17.90 -9.34
C LEU A 165 -5.24 18.74 -8.29
N ALA A 166 -5.63 18.62 -7.01
CA ALA A 166 -4.97 19.31 -5.91
C ALA A 166 -3.58 18.77 -5.59
N SER A 167 -3.25 17.53 -5.97
CA SER A 167 -2.00 16.86 -5.54
C SER A 167 -0.73 17.59 -5.97
N LEU A 168 -0.63 18.03 -7.24
CA LEU A 168 0.58 18.70 -7.74
C LEU A 168 0.79 20.08 -7.08
N PRO A 169 -0.19 21.00 -7.09
CA PRO A 169 -0.07 22.28 -6.38
C PRO A 169 0.24 22.10 -4.89
N HIS A 170 -0.42 21.15 -4.23
CA HIS A 170 -0.20 20.84 -2.82
C HIS A 170 1.25 20.43 -2.54
N ASN A 171 1.78 19.45 -3.28
CA ASN A 171 3.16 18.98 -3.06
C ASN A 171 4.20 20.06 -3.38
N THR A 172 3.97 20.88 -4.42
CA THR A 172 4.84 22.03 -4.71
C THR A 172 4.82 23.03 -3.54
N LEU A 173 3.64 23.33 -3.00
CA LEU A 173 3.50 24.24 -1.87
C LEU A 173 4.19 23.70 -0.60
N VAL A 174 4.06 22.41 -0.30
CA VAL A 174 4.79 21.77 0.82
C VAL A 174 6.29 21.97 0.67
N ILE A 175 6.85 21.68 -0.51
CA ILE A 175 8.30 21.79 -0.76
C ILE A 175 8.77 23.24 -0.60
N VAL A 176 8.02 24.20 -1.16
CA VAL A 176 8.34 25.64 -1.03
C VAL A 176 8.33 26.07 0.43
N LEU A 177 7.26 25.74 1.17
CA LEU A 177 7.12 26.13 2.58
C LEU A 177 8.14 25.43 3.49
N LEU A 178 8.53 24.18 3.18
CA LEU A 178 9.62 23.50 3.88
C LEU A 178 10.96 24.23 3.73
N PHE A 179 11.30 24.66 2.51
CA PHE A 179 12.53 25.43 2.29
C PHE A 179 12.49 26.80 2.95
N VAL A 180 11.34 27.46 2.97
CA VAL A 180 11.13 28.70 3.73
C VAL A 180 11.32 28.45 5.23
N ALA A 181 10.73 27.39 5.78
CA ALA A 181 10.79 27.06 7.20
C ALA A 181 12.19 26.66 7.69
N VAL A 182 13.00 26.03 6.84
CA VAL A 182 14.41 25.70 7.14
C VAL A 182 15.30 26.93 7.00
N GLY A 183 15.06 27.76 5.99
CA GLY A 183 15.79 29.00 5.74
C GLY A 183 17.09 28.82 4.94
N LYS A 184 17.47 29.86 4.20
CA LYS A 184 18.58 29.83 3.22
C LYS A 184 19.93 29.43 3.82
N LYS A 185 20.27 29.96 4.99
CA LYS A 185 21.57 29.69 5.66
C LYS A 185 21.73 28.22 6.00
N ASN A 186 20.70 27.59 6.56
CA ASN A 186 20.72 26.17 6.92
C ASN A 186 20.76 25.28 5.68
N MET A 187 20.04 25.65 4.61
CA MET A 187 20.11 24.93 3.34
C MET A 187 21.49 24.96 2.69
N GLN A 188 22.18 26.09 2.75
CA GLN A 188 23.55 26.22 2.21
C GLN A 188 24.58 25.39 2.96
N ALA A 189 24.32 25.06 4.23
CA ALA A 189 25.19 24.22 5.04
C ALA A 189 25.05 22.71 4.72
N ILE A 190 24.02 22.29 3.98
CA ILE A 190 23.76 20.88 3.68
C ILE A 190 24.54 20.44 2.43
N PRO A 191 25.51 19.52 2.53
CA PRO A 191 26.28 19.06 1.39
C PRO A 191 25.39 18.29 0.40
N GLY A 192 25.48 18.65 -0.88
CA GLY A 192 24.75 17.96 -1.94
C GLY A 192 23.24 18.08 -1.86
N LEU A 193 22.69 19.09 -1.16
CA LEU A 193 21.24 19.28 -0.95
C LEU A 193 20.42 19.11 -2.24
N LYS A 194 20.84 19.72 -3.36
CA LYS A 194 20.15 19.61 -4.64
C LYS A 194 20.01 18.16 -5.11
N SER A 195 21.06 17.35 -4.96
CA SER A 195 21.05 15.93 -5.34
C SER A 195 20.12 15.13 -4.42
N GLN A 196 20.19 15.37 -3.11
CA GLN A 196 19.32 14.71 -2.13
C GLN A 196 17.84 15.03 -2.37
N VAL A 197 17.50 16.32 -2.52
CA VAL A 197 16.15 16.79 -2.84
C VAL A 197 15.66 16.17 -4.15
N ASN A 198 16.48 16.17 -5.20
CA ASN A 198 16.09 15.59 -6.48
C ASN A 198 15.75 14.10 -6.36
N ARG A 199 16.53 13.33 -5.59
CA ARG A 199 16.26 11.91 -5.33
C ARG A 199 14.95 11.72 -4.57
N VAL A 200 14.72 12.48 -3.50
CA VAL A 200 13.50 12.41 -2.69
C VAL A 200 12.27 12.81 -3.51
N CYS A 201 12.33 13.91 -4.26
CA CYS A 201 11.22 14.37 -5.09
C CYS A 201 10.91 13.40 -6.25
N THR A 202 11.95 12.83 -6.88
CA THR A 202 11.76 11.81 -7.94
C THR A 202 11.07 10.57 -7.37
N LEU A 203 11.49 10.12 -6.18
CA LEU A 203 10.85 9.00 -5.50
C LEU A 203 9.40 9.33 -5.12
N ALA A 204 9.14 10.49 -4.52
CA ALA A 204 7.80 10.94 -4.15
C ALA A 204 6.87 11.03 -5.37
N GLY A 205 7.32 11.63 -6.47
CA GLY A 205 6.55 11.70 -7.72
C GLY A 205 6.22 10.32 -8.30
N THR A 206 7.14 9.37 -8.20
CA THR A 206 6.90 7.97 -8.61
C THR A 206 5.83 7.31 -7.73
N MET A 207 5.84 7.56 -6.42
CA MET A 207 4.88 7.00 -5.47
C MET A 207 3.48 7.59 -5.63
N VAL A 208 3.37 8.86 -6.04
CA VAL A 208 2.07 9.51 -6.31
C VAL A 208 1.45 9.01 -7.62
N LEU A 209 2.23 8.61 -8.62
CA LEU A 209 1.71 8.23 -9.93
C LEU A 209 0.60 7.13 -9.92
N PRO A 210 0.69 6.06 -9.10
CA PRO A 210 -0.42 5.13 -8.84
C PRO A 210 -1.75 5.80 -8.50
N THR A 211 -1.74 6.90 -7.73
CA THR A 211 -2.97 7.55 -7.30
C THR A 211 -3.76 8.19 -8.43
N ALA A 212 -3.10 8.54 -9.53
CA ALA A 212 -3.77 9.00 -10.74
C ALA A 212 -4.21 7.83 -11.63
N ILE A 213 -3.38 6.78 -11.73
CA ILE A 213 -3.60 5.69 -12.69
C ILE A 213 -4.72 4.75 -12.26
N TYR A 214 -4.70 4.25 -11.03
CA TYR A 214 -5.69 3.24 -10.62
C TYR A 214 -7.12 3.77 -10.65
N PRO A 215 -7.40 5.03 -10.29
CA PRO A 215 -8.73 5.58 -10.47
C PRO A 215 -9.14 5.70 -11.96
N ALA A 216 -8.23 6.03 -12.86
CA ALA A 216 -8.49 5.98 -14.31
C ALA A 216 -8.76 4.54 -14.81
N VAL A 217 -8.04 3.55 -14.30
CA VAL A 217 -8.30 2.12 -14.60
C VAL A 217 -9.66 1.69 -14.02
N ASN A 218 -10.04 2.16 -12.83
CA ASN A 218 -11.37 1.91 -12.25
C ASN A 218 -12.47 2.51 -13.14
N ALA A 219 -12.29 3.73 -13.64
CA ALA A 219 -13.23 4.34 -14.55
C ALA A 219 -13.40 3.50 -15.82
N LEU A 220 -12.30 3.02 -16.39
CA LEU A 220 -12.34 2.11 -17.53
C LEU A 220 -13.04 0.78 -17.19
N TYR A 221 -12.81 0.25 -15.98
CA TYR A 221 -13.44 -0.98 -15.50
C TYR A 221 -14.96 -0.88 -15.42
N GLU A 222 -15.50 0.27 -14.98
CA GLU A 222 -16.94 0.52 -14.89
C GLU A 222 -17.62 0.65 -16.26
N HIS A 223 -16.89 1.08 -17.32
CA HIS A 223 -17.44 1.28 -18.66
C HIS A 223 -17.29 0.07 -19.60
N VAL A 224 -16.54 -0.95 -19.19
CA VAL A 224 -16.23 -2.13 -20.01
C VAL A 224 -17.12 -3.31 -19.63
N SER A 225 -17.53 -4.11 -20.64
CA SER A 225 -18.38 -5.28 -20.42
C SER A 225 -17.78 -6.29 -19.41
N PRO A 226 -18.60 -7.01 -18.63
CA PRO A 226 -18.13 -8.00 -17.65
C PRO A 226 -17.20 -9.07 -18.23
N SER A 227 -17.37 -9.40 -19.51
CA SER A 227 -16.55 -10.37 -20.24
C SER A 227 -15.10 -9.92 -20.48
N VAL A 228 -14.79 -8.63 -20.28
CA VAL A 228 -13.45 -8.05 -20.50
C VAL A 228 -12.86 -7.50 -19.19
N GLN A 229 -13.66 -7.26 -18.15
CA GLN A 229 -13.22 -6.79 -16.84
C GLN A 229 -12.08 -7.63 -16.22
N TRP A 230 -12.09 -8.95 -16.42
CA TRP A 230 -11.03 -9.83 -15.92
C TRP A 230 -9.66 -9.55 -16.58
N LEU A 231 -9.63 -9.07 -17.84
CA LEU A 231 -8.38 -8.67 -18.52
C LEU A 231 -7.79 -7.40 -17.89
N LEU A 232 -8.64 -6.44 -17.51
CA LEU A 232 -8.20 -5.22 -16.82
C LEU A 232 -7.58 -5.55 -15.45
N MET A 233 -8.09 -6.57 -14.76
CA MET A 233 -7.52 -7.03 -13.49
C MET A 233 -6.16 -7.73 -13.66
N ILE A 234 -5.96 -8.44 -14.77
CA ILE A 234 -4.64 -8.99 -15.10
C ILE A 234 -3.67 -7.85 -15.46
N LEU A 235 -4.16 -6.85 -16.21
CA LEU A 235 -3.38 -5.65 -16.56
C LEU A 235 -2.96 -4.88 -15.30
N SER A 236 -3.82 -4.74 -14.29
CA SER A 236 -3.49 -4.06 -13.03
C SER A 236 -2.36 -4.77 -12.26
N LEU A 237 -2.26 -6.10 -12.35
CA LEU A 237 -1.14 -6.85 -11.78
C LEU A 237 0.20 -6.58 -12.52
N GLY A 238 0.13 -6.37 -13.83
CA GLY A 238 1.26 -5.90 -14.64
C GLY A 238 1.70 -4.50 -14.23
N ILE A 239 0.74 -3.58 -14.07
CA ILE A 239 0.95 -2.20 -13.60
C ILE A 239 1.61 -2.20 -12.21
N LYS A 240 1.11 -3.02 -11.27
CA LYS A 240 1.72 -3.22 -9.94
C LYS A 240 3.19 -3.62 -10.04
N SER A 241 3.48 -4.61 -10.88
CA SER A 241 4.84 -5.15 -11.03
C SER A 241 5.80 -4.11 -11.62
N MET A 242 5.34 -3.35 -12.61
CA MET A 242 6.09 -2.22 -13.16
C MET A 242 6.33 -1.14 -12.10
N PHE A 243 5.30 -0.77 -11.33
CA PHE A 243 5.45 0.22 -10.27
C PHE A 243 6.43 -0.19 -9.18
N LYS A 244 6.38 -1.45 -8.74
CA LYS A 244 7.36 -1.98 -7.78
C LYS A 244 8.79 -1.79 -8.27
N TYR A 245 9.03 -2.09 -9.54
CA TYR A 245 10.35 -1.93 -10.14
C TYR A 245 10.79 -0.47 -10.17
N VAL A 246 9.97 0.42 -10.72
CA VAL A 246 10.34 1.85 -10.85
C VAL A 246 10.55 2.49 -9.49
N VAL A 247 9.67 2.21 -8.52
CA VAL A 247 9.83 2.69 -7.13
C VAL A 247 11.10 2.12 -6.49
N ALA A 248 11.39 0.83 -6.67
CA ALA A 248 12.61 0.21 -6.14
C ALA A 248 13.88 0.82 -6.74
N SER A 249 13.91 1.05 -8.06
CA SER A 249 15.03 1.70 -8.74
C SER A 249 15.27 3.11 -8.24
N ASN A 250 14.21 3.89 -8.02
CA ASN A 250 14.31 5.25 -7.48
C ASN A 250 14.59 5.28 -5.96
N ALA A 251 14.35 4.17 -5.26
CA ALA A 251 14.63 4.01 -3.84
C ALA A 251 16.06 3.48 -3.55
N LEU A 252 16.89 3.22 -4.56
CA LEU A 252 18.27 2.71 -4.40
C LEU A 252 19.13 3.57 -3.47
N ALA A 253 18.91 4.89 -3.44
CA ALA A 253 19.62 5.78 -2.52
C ALA A 253 19.25 5.56 -1.03
N PHE A 254 18.23 4.74 -0.76
CA PHE A 254 17.67 4.44 0.56
C PHE A 254 17.62 2.92 0.78
N GLU A 255 18.75 2.24 0.56
CA GLU A 255 18.88 0.76 0.48
C GLU A 255 18.08 0.02 1.56
N ASP A 256 18.24 0.41 2.83
CA ASP A 256 17.58 -0.25 3.97
C ASP A 256 16.06 -0.09 3.99
N SER A 257 15.50 0.88 3.27
CA SER A 257 14.06 1.17 3.24
C SER A 257 13.37 0.72 1.96
N ILE A 258 14.08 0.17 0.96
CA ILE A 258 13.50 -0.17 -0.36
C ILE A 258 12.28 -1.09 -0.22
N ALA A 259 12.41 -2.16 0.57
CA ALA A 259 11.34 -3.14 0.79
C ALA A 259 10.11 -2.48 1.44
N THR A 260 10.33 -1.60 2.42
CA THR A 260 9.27 -0.87 3.12
C THR A 260 8.58 0.14 2.19
N ILE A 261 9.35 0.95 1.44
CA ILE A 261 8.83 1.94 0.48
C ILE A 261 7.96 1.26 -0.56
N THR A 262 8.49 0.23 -1.22
CA THR A 262 7.81 -0.49 -2.31
C THR A 262 6.58 -1.24 -1.81
N THR A 263 6.63 -1.82 -0.62
CA THR A 263 5.49 -2.53 -0.02
C THR A 263 4.40 -1.55 0.37
N MET A 264 4.72 -0.48 1.10
CA MET A 264 3.71 0.44 1.60
C MET A 264 3.09 1.30 0.49
N SER A 265 3.85 1.69 -0.53
CA SER A 265 3.28 2.48 -1.64
C SER A 265 2.61 1.66 -2.73
N VAL A 266 3.23 0.54 -3.15
CA VAL A 266 2.73 -0.20 -4.31
C VAL A 266 1.82 -1.36 -3.91
N ASN A 267 2.19 -2.17 -2.89
CA ASN A 267 1.34 -3.29 -2.50
C ASN A 267 0.07 -2.82 -1.82
N LEU A 268 0.19 -1.96 -0.80
CA LEU A 268 -0.98 -1.49 -0.05
C LEU A 268 -1.99 -0.79 -0.97
N TYR A 269 -1.51 0.12 -1.83
CA TYR A 269 -2.39 0.84 -2.75
C TYR A 269 -3.05 -0.09 -3.78
N HIS A 270 -2.30 -1.02 -4.38
CA HIS A 270 -2.88 -2.02 -5.27
C HIS A 270 -3.90 -2.91 -4.53
N THR A 271 -3.65 -3.28 -3.27
CA THR A 271 -4.59 -4.07 -2.46
C THR A 271 -5.89 -3.30 -2.23
N LEU A 272 -5.84 -2.01 -1.88
CA LEU A 272 -7.03 -1.17 -1.75
C LEU A 272 -7.80 -1.08 -3.07
N TYR A 273 -7.09 -0.95 -4.19
CA TYR A 273 -7.69 -0.99 -5.52
C TYR A 273 -8.37 -2.33 -5.82
N THR A 274 -7.71 -3.47 -5.57
CA THR A 274 -8.30 -4.79 -5.85
C THR A 274 -9.51 -5.07 -4.99
N VAL A 275 -9.50 -4.66 -3.72
CA VAL A 275 -10.68 -4.73 -2.85
C VAL A 275 -11.83 -3.94 -3.47
N ARG A 276 -11.55 -2.75 -4.01
CA ARG A 276 -12.56 -1.96 -4.70
C ARG A 276 -13.10 -2.66 -5.95
N CYS A 277 -12.25 -3.22 -6.80
CA CYS A 277 -12.69 -3.98 -7.98
C CYS A 277 -13.55 -5.18 -7.61
N VAL A 278 -13.18 -5.90 -6.54
CA VAL A 278 -13.98 -7.01 -6.02
C VAL A 278 -15.36 -6.54 -5.57
N GLN A 279 -15.45 -5.40 -4.88
CA GLN A 279 -16.72 -4.82 -4.44
C GLN A 279 -17.60 -4.33 -5.60
N THR A 280 -17.03 -3.90 -6.73
CA THR A 280 -17.79 -3.38 -7.87
C THR A 280 -18.17 -4.45 -8.90
N SER A 281 -17.45 -5.56 -8.95
CA SER A 281 -17.54 -6.53 -10.06
C SER A 281 -18.81 -7.39 -10.10
N ASN A 282 -19.56 -7.53 -8.99
CA ASN A 282 -20.75 -8.38 -8.88
C ASN A 282 -20.62 -9.83 -9.46
N THR A 283 -19.41 -10.30 -9.72
CA THR A 283 -19.14 -11.55 -10.45
C THR A 283 -18.17 -12.42 -9.65
N TRP A 284 -18.54 -13.66 -9.35
CA TRP A 284 -17.68 -14.58 -8.60
C TRP A 284 -16.33 -14.86 -9.32
N LYS A 285 -16.31 -14.79 -10.66
CA LYS A 285 -15.13 -15.08 -11.50
C LYS A 285 -13.96 -14.14 -11.23
N THR A 286 -14.21 -12.85 -11.08
CA THR A 286 -13.17 -11.83 -10.90
C THR A 286 -12.49 -11.97 -9.56
N THR A 287 -13.22 -12.37 -8.53
CA THR A 287 -12.59 -12.64 -7.24
C THR A 287 -11.89 -13.98 -7.21
N THR A 288 -12.49 -15.06 -7.73
CA THR A 288 -11.78 -16.34 -7.81
C THR A 288 -10.45 -16.15 -8.53
N LEU A 289 -10.41 -15.27 -9.54
CA LEU A 289 -9.18 -14.84 -10.20
C LEU A 289 -8.22 -14.08 -9.26
N VAL A 290 -8.67 -13.08 -8.48
CA VAL A 290 -7.82 -12.37 -7.50
C VAL A 290 -7.21 -13.33 -6.48
N ILE A 291 -8.05 -14.18 -5.86
CA ILE A 291 -7.59 -15.17 -4.86
C ILE A 291 -6.60 -16.15 -5.50
N ALA A 292 -6.89 -16.63 -6.71
CA ALA A 292 -5.98 -17.54 -7.43
C ALA A 292 -4.65 -16.85 -7.76
N LEU A 293 -4.68 -15.60 -8.22
CA LEU A 293 -3.48 -14.82 -8.53
C LEU A 293 -2.63 -14.58 -7.28
N ASP A 294 -3.23 -14.25 -6.15
CA ASP A 294 -2.51 -14.07 -4.88
C ASP A 294 -1.94 -15.39 -4.36
N ALA A 295 -2.67 -16.50 -4.49
CA ALA A 295 -2.16 -17.83 -4.16
C ALA A 295 -0.96 -18.22 -5.05
N ILE A 296 -1.05 -17.98 -6.36
CA ILE A 296 0.04 -18.20 -7.31
C ILE A 296 1.26 -17.34 -6.95
N GLN A 297 1.05 -16.04 -6.67
CA GLN A 297 2.12 -15.12 -6.28
C GLN A 297 2.81 -15.57 -4.98
N THR A 298 2.03 -16.09 -4.01
CA THR A 298 2.55 -16.63 -2.75
C THR A 298 3.39 -17.89 -2.99
N VAL A 299 2.91 -18.83 -3.80
CA VAL A 299 3.65 -20.07 -4.13
C VAL A 299 4.95 -19.75 -4.86
N LEU A 300 4.92 -18.83 -5.83
CA LEU A 300 6.12 -18.42 -6.57
C LEU A 300 7.15 -17.76 -5.65
N SER A 301 6.70 -16.93 -4.70
CA SER A 301 7.57 -16.31 -3.69
C SER A 301 8.23 -17.36 -2.79
N LEU A 302 7.46 -18.35 -2.30
CA LEU A 302 8.00 -19.43 -1.46
C LEU A 302 9.01 -20.30 -2.19
N ARG A 303 8.74 -20.64 -3.47
CA ARG A 303 9.68 -21.40 -4.31
C ARG A 303 10.98 -20.64 -4.53
N HIS A 304 10.89 -19.32 -4.69
CA HIS A 304 12.05 -18.48 -4.88
C HIS A 304 12.94 -18.43 -3.63
N ILE A 305 12.37 -18.17 -2.45
CA ILE A 305 13.10 -18.20 -1.18
C ILE A 305 13.79 -19.55 -0.99
N GLY A 306 13.09 -20.66 -1.27
CA GLY A 306 13.68 -21.99 -1.21
C GLY A 306 14.86 -22.18 -2.18
N SER A 307 14.77 -21.63 -3.39
CA SER A 307 15.86 -21.69 -4.38
C SER A 307 17.09 -20.86 -3.97
N GLU A 308 16.89 -19.71 -3.34
CA GLU A 308 17.99 -18.85 -2.86
C GLU A 308 18.71 -19.49 -1.68
N ILE A 309 17.97 -20.07 -0.73
CA ILE A 309 18.56 -20.81 0.39
C ILE A 309 19.36 -22.01 -0.10
N ALA A 310 18.83 -22.77 -1.06
CA ALA A 310 19.57 -23.88 -1.67
C ALA A 310 20.84 -23.42 -2.42
N ALA A 311 20.86 -22.20 -2.96
CA ALA A 311 22.07 -21.63 -3.57
C ALA A 311 23.10 -21.22 -2.51
N ILE A 312 22.65 -20.63 -1.40
CA ILE A 312 23.49 -20.28 -0.25
C ILE A 312 24.10 -21.54 0.38
N ASP A 313 23.33 -22.60 0.59
CA ASP A 313 23.83 -23.87 1.13
C ASP A 313 24.94 -24.48 0.26
N LYS A 314 24.81 -24.37 -1.08
CA LYS A 314 25.85 -24.80 -2.03
C LYS A 314 27.12 -23.95 -1.92
N LEU A 315 26.98 -22.63 -1.74
CA LEU A 315 28.12 -21.74 -1.54
C LEU A 315 28.82 -22.04 -0.20
N TYR A 316 28.07 -22.29 0.87
CA TYR A 316 28.65 -22.71 2.15
C TYR A 316 29.39 -24.05 2.04
N ALA A 317 28.80 -25.03 1.36
CA ALA A 317 29.44 -26.33 1.12
C ALA A 317 30.74 -26.18 0.30
N ALA A 318 30.81 -25.21 -0.62
CA ALA A 318 32.00 -24.92 -1.42
C ALA A 318 33.10 -24.14 -0.66
N THR A 319 32.77 -23.44 0.43
CA THR A 319 33.70 -22.50 1.11
C THR A 319 34.38 -23.09 2.36
N SER A 320 34.08 -24.32 2.77
CA SER A 320 34.75 -25.07 3.86
C SER A 320 34.80 -24.42 5.27
N VAL A 321 33.98 -23.42 5.57
CA VAL A 321 33.84 -22.86 6.93
C VAL A 321 32.85 -23.70 7.75
N ARG A 322 33.35 -24.48 8.72
CA ARG A 322 32.53 -25.26 9.67
C ARG A 322 31.96 -24.35 10.78
N PRO A 323 30.65 -24.39 11.08
CA PRO A 323 30.16 -23.90 12.36
C PRO A 323 30.63 -24.84 13.46
N THR A 324 31.34 -24.30 14.45
CA THR A 324 31.72 -25.04 15.66
C THR A 324 30.49 -25.33 16.52
N SER A 325 30.28 -26.62 16.75
CA SER A 325 29.48 -27.23 17.82
C SER A 325 27.94 -27.19 17.73
N SER A 326 27.41 -28.33 17.26
CA SER A 326 26.01 -28.74 17.27
C SER A 326 25.55 -29.40 18.58
N LYS A 327 26.02 -28.98 19.75
CA LYS A 327 25.64 -29.62 21.03
C LYS A 327 25.33 -28.59 22.12
N ASN A 328 24.10 -28.05 22.13
CA ASN A 328 23.33 -27.64 23.32
C ASN A 328 22.16 -26.68 22.94
N LYS A 329 21.10 -27.21 22.31
CA LYS A 329 19.81 -26.49 22.15
C LYS A 329 18.65 -27.15 22.91
N ARG A 330 18.94 -27.99 23.91
CA ARG A 330 17.93 -28.71 24.71
C ARG A 330 18.34 -28.77 26.19
N ALA A 331 18.13 -27.70 26.94
CA ALA A 331 17.96 -27.74 28.40
C ALA A 331 17.63 -26.32 28.87
N LEU A 332 16.43 -26.15 29.44
CA LEU A 332 15.94 -25.01 30.27
C LEU A 332 14.39 -24.94 30.25
N LEU A 333 13.73 -25.86 29.55
CA LEU A 333 12.27 -25.96 29.51
C LEU A 333 11.62 -26.74 30.67
N PRO A 334 12.28 -27.68 31.41
CA PRO A 334 11.58 -28.37 32.51
C PRO A 334 11.50 -27.55 33.81
N THR A 335 12.46 -26.66 34.08
CA THR A 335 12.55 -25.94 35.38
C THR A 335 11.69 -24.68 35.43
N VAL A 336 11.24 -24.16 34.28
CA VAL A 336 10.34 -22.99 34.18
C VAL A 336 8.86 -23.42 34.26
N VAL A 337 8.56 -24.69 33.99
CA VAL A 337 7.20 -25.26 34.10
C VAL A 337 6.73 -25.34 35.55
N GLU A 338 7.65 -25.36 36.51
CA GLU A 338 7.35 -25.40 37.95
C GLU A 338 7.12 -24.01 38.57
N LEU A 339 7.49 -22.93 37.87
CA LEU A 339 7.34 -21.54 38.34
C LEU A 339 6.10 -20.81 37.79
N ILE A 340 5.30 -21.46 36.94
CA ILE A 340 4.10 -20.89 36.30
C ILE A 340 2.81 -21.26 37.07
N GLN A 341 2.89 -22.06 38.13
CA GLN A 341 1.73 -22.47 38.94
C GLN A 341 1.28 -21.49 40.04
N ARG A 342 1.63 -20.19 39.98
CA ARG A 342 1.12 -19.19 40.93
C ARG A 342 0.70 -17.88 40.28
N GLN A 343 -0.61 -17.76 40.02
CA GLN A 343 -1.52 -16.65 40.36
C GLN A 343 -2.60 -16.45 39.28
N ARG A 344 -3.76 -17.07 39.55
CA ARG A 344 -5.14 -16.51 39.40
C ARG A 344 -5.15 -15.00 39.71
N LYS A 345 -5.98 -14.10 39.16
CA LYS A 345 -7.35 -14.12 38.63
C LYS A 345 -7.56 -12.78 37.89
N LEU A 346 -8.45 -12.72 36.90
CA LEU A 346 -9.54 -11.73 36.87
C LEU A 346 -10.61 -12.17 35.85
N ASP A 347 -11.86 -11.95 36.27
CA ASP A 347 -13.09 -12.54 35.76
C ASP A 347 -13.57 -11.99 34.40
N PRO A 348 -14.47 -12.72 33.71
CA PRO A 348 -15.10 -12.35 32.46
C PRO A 348 -16.53 -11.85 32.65
N SER A 349 -16.77 -10.56 32.38
CA SER A 349 -18.11 -10.07 32.00
C SER A 349 -18.01 -8.60 31.64
N VAL A 350 -18.31 -8.25 30.39
CA VAL A 350 -19.54 -7.50 30.03
C VAL A 350 -19.54 -7.40 28.50
N THR A 351 -20.63 -7.90 27.93
CA THR A 351 -20.96 -7.83 26.51
C THR A 351 -21.72 -6.53 26.20
N LYS A 352 -21.66 -6.13 24.92
CA LYS A 352 -22.76 -5.51 24.14
C LYS A 352 -22.95 -3.98 24.23
N HIS A 353 -22.56 -3.28 23.16
CA HIS A 353 -23.47 -2.67 22.16
C HIS A 353 -22.62 -1.85 21.17
N LEU A 354 -22.43 -2.35 19.95
CA LEU A 354 -21.98 -1.52 18.83
C LEU A 354 -23.00 -1.73 17.71
N ALA A 355 -23.97 -0.82 17.71
CA ALA A 355 -24.93 -0.66 16.65
C ALA A 355 -24.19 -0.27 15.37
N LEU A 356 -24.44 -1.04 14.32
CA LEU A 356 -24.16 -0.66 12.93
C LEU A 356 -24.75 0.72 12.66
N TYR A 357 -23.95 1.64 12.11
CA TYR A 357 -24.48 2.80 11.41
C TYR A 357 -23.75 2.99 10.07
N GLY A 358 -24.50 2.71 9.00
CA GLY A 358 -24.71 3.65 7.89
C GLY A 358 -23.50 4.12 7.09
N TYR A 359 -22.78 3.19 6.46
CA TYR A 359 -22.00 3.52 5.27
C TYR A 359 -22.98 3.77 4.12
N GLN A 360 -23.00 4.97 3.54
CA GLN A 360 -23.68 5.26 2.28
C GLN A 360 -22.65 5.21 1.13
N PRO A 361 -22.37 4.02 0.55
CA PRO A 361 -21.87 4.00 -0.81
C PRO A 361 -23.04 4.39 -1.73
N ARG A 362 -22.70 5.05 -2.84
CA ARG A 362 -23.48 5.13 -4.10
C ARG A 362 -24.65 4.14 -4.09
N ALA A 363 -25.90 4.64 -4.06
CA ALA A 363 -27.14 3.87 -3.89
C ALA A 363 -27.01 2.38 -4.29
N MET A 364 -26.58 1.57 -3.34
CA MET A 364 -26.38 0.13 -3.52
C MET A 364 -27.56 -0.53 -2.84
N ASN A 365 -28.28 -1.41 -3.55
CA ASN A 365 -29.39 -2.13 -2.94
C ASN A 365 -28.90 -2.84 -1.68
N THR A 366 -29.72 -2.88 -0.62
CA THR A 366 -29.36 -3.48 0.67
C THR A 366 -28.81 -4.91 0.52
N HIS A 367 -29.39 -5.67 -0.40
CA HIS A 367 -28.92 -6.99 -0.82
C HIS A 367 -27.45 -6.95 -1.31
N ASP A 368 -27.11 -6.07 -2.24
CA ASP A 368 -25.78 -5.95 -2.83
C ASP A 368 -24.73 -5.52 -1.79
N ALA A 369 -25.13 -4.69 -0.82
CA ALA A 369 -24.28 -4.31 0.30
C ALA A 369 -23.96 -5.49 1.23
N TYR A 370 -24.95 -6.31 1.60
CA TYR A 370 -24.72 -7.51 2.41
C TYR A 370 -23.87 -8.55 1.67
N TRP A 371 -24.11 -8.73 0.37
CA TRP A 371 -23.29 -9.60 -0.46
C TRP A 371 -21.85 -9.14 -0.52
N ALA A 372 -21.60 -7.86 -0.82
CA ALA A 372 -20.25 -7.30 -0.85
C ALA A 372 -19.54 -7.42 0.51
N ALA A 373 -20.25 -7.17 1.62
CA ALA A 373 -19.70 -7.30 2.96
C ALA A 373 -19.33 -8.75 3.30
N GLY A 374 -20.25 -9.70 3.10
CA GLY A 374 -19.97 -11.13 3.33
C GLY A 374 -18.82 -11.63 2.47
N PHE A 375 -18.71 -11.10 1.26
CA PHE A 375 -17.65 -11.44 0.34
C PHE A 375 -16.26 -10.95 0.79
N VAL A 376 -16.17 -9.70 1.26
CA VAL A 376 -14.94 -9.15 1.86
C VAL A 376 -14.50 -9.99 3.05
N VAL A 377 -15.43 -10.42 3.91
CA VAL A 377 -15.12 -11.28 5.07
C VAL A 377 -14.52 -12.61 4.63
N VAL A 378 -15.09 -13.27 3.61
CA VAL A 378 -14.55 -14.53 3.08
C VAL A 378 -13.14 -14.33 2.53
N CYS A 379 -12.91 -13.29 1.74
CA CYS A 379 -11.58 -12.96 1.22
C CYS A 379 -10.57 -12.72 2.36
N SER A 380 -10.93 -11.94 3.38
CA SER A 380 -10.07 -11.70 4.54
C SER A 380 -9.73 -12.97 5.30
N LEU A 381 -10.68 -13.90 5.46
CA LEU A 381 -10.42 -15.20 6.08
C LEU A 381 -9.44 -16.05 5.26
N PHE A 382 -9.59 -16.06 3.93
CA PHE A 382 -8.65 -16.74 3.03
C PHE A 382 -7.24 -16.13 3.10
N GLU A 383 -7.12 -14.81 3.16
CA GLU A 383 -5.83 -14.14 3.31
C GLU A 383 -5.15 -14.48 4.65
N ILE A 384 -5.91 -14.46 5.75
CA ILE A 384 -5.41 -14.86 7.08
C ILE A 384 -4.95 -16.33 7.07
N ALA A 385 -5.74 -17.23 6.47
CA ALA A 385 -5.39 -18.63 6.35
C ALA A 385 -4.14 -18.85 5.48
N SER A 386 -4.02 -18.13 4.37
CA SER A 386 -2.84 -18.15 3.49
C SER A 386 -1.59 -17.66 4.22
N PHE A 387 -1.69 -16.56 4.98
CA PHE A 387 -0.59 -16.05 5.81
C PHE A 387 -0.18 -17.05 6.89
N ALA A 388 -1.14 -17.67 7.59
CA ALA A 388 -0.87 -18.70 8.59
C ALA A 388 -0.18 -19.92 7.96
N CYS A 389 -0.63 -20.36 6.79
CA CYS A 389 -0.02 -21.46 6.03
C CYS A 389 1.42 -21.13 5.64
N ALA A 390 1.67 -19.93 5.09
CA ALA A 390 3.01 -19.46 4.76
C ALA A 390 3.92 -19.40 5.99
N HIS A 391 3.42 -18.89 7.13
CA HIS A 391 4.15 -18.88 8.38
C HIS A 391 4.55 -20.29 8.82
N VAL A 392 3.63 -21.25 8.79
CA VAL A 392 3.91 -22.65 9.14
C VAL A 392 4.91 -23.29 8.19
N ILE A 393 4.78 -23.08 6.88
CA ILE A 393 5.69 -23.62 5.87
C ILE A 393 7.11 -23.07 6.08
N LEU A 394 7.26 -21.76 6.20
CA LEU A 394 8.56 -21.11 6.39
C LEU A 394 9.20 -21.52 7.72
N SER A 395 8.40 -21.64 8.80
CA SER A 395 8.91 -22.04 10.11
C SER A 395 9.36 -23.50 10.14
N ARG A 396 8.62 -24.40 9.47
CA ARG A 396 8.94 -25.84 9.45
C ARG A 396 10.05 -26.18 8.47
N ARG A 397 10.10 -25.54 7.31
CA ARG A 397 11.07 -25.88 6.25
C ARG A 397 12.37 -25.11 6.36
N LEU A 398 12.34 -23.87 6.84
CA LEU A 398 13.49 -22.97 6.83
C LEU A 398 13.97 -22.61 8.24
N HIS A 399 13.31 -23.13 9.28
CA HIS A 399 13.59 -22.81 10.69
C HIS A 399 13.60 -21.30 11.02
N LEU A 400 12.95 -20.50 10.17
CA LEU A 400 12.78 -19.06 10.37
C LEU A 400 11.63 -18.80 11.35
N ARG A 401 11.57 -17.59 11.88
CA ARG A 401 10.41 -17.11 12.65
C ARG A 401 9.77 -15.91 11.93
N PRO A 402 8.99 -16.15 10.84
CA PRO A 402 8.54 -15.10 9.92
C PRO A 402 7.79 -13.94 10.59
N ILE A 403 6.95 -14.24 11.59
CA ILE A 403 6.18 -13.20 12.31
C ILE A 403 7.11 -12.31 13.14
N GLN A 404 8.20 -12.86 13.70
CA GLN A 404 9.18 -12.08 14.44
C GLN A 404 10.02 -11.21 13.50
N HIS A 405 10.42 -11.75 12.34
CA HIS A 405 11.12 -10.96 11.32
C HIS A 405 10.23 -9.84 10.74
N LEU A 406 8.93 -10.13 10.54
CA LEU A 406 7.96 -9.11 10.14
C LEU A 406 7.81 -8.03 11.23
N ALA A 407 7.68 -8.43 12.50
CA ALA A 407 7.63 -7.49 13.62
C ALA A 407 8.90 -6.63 13.70
N PHE A 408 10.08 -7.23 13.49
CA PHE A 408 11.34 -6.50 13.40
C PHE A 408 11.33 -5.49 12.26
N ALA A 409 10.92 -5.88 11.05
CA ALA A 409 10.87 -4.96 9.90
C ALA A 409 9.89 -3.80 10.11
N LEU A 410 8.74 -4.07 10.74
CA LEU A 410 7.78 -3.02 11.11
C LEU A 410 8.30 -2.13 12.24
N TRP A 411 9.13 -2.67 13.13
CA TRP A 411 9.73 -1.92 14.24
C TRP A 411 10.90 -1.05 13.77
N SER A 412 11.82 -1.60 12.97
CA SER A 412 13.01 -0.90 12.47
C SER A 412 12.64 0.34 11.67
N ASP A 413 11.57 0.24 10.89
CA ASP A 413 11.10 1.30 9.99
C ASP A 413 9.77 1.92 10.51
N PHE A 414 9.46 1.81 11.81
CA PHE A 414 8.13 2.11 12.36
C PHE A 414 7.59 3.49 11.98
N ALA A 415 8.38 4.55 12.14
CA ALA A 415 7.95 5.91 11.80
C ALA A 415 7.60 6.05 10.30
N GLN A 416 8.38 5.41 9.44
CA GLN A 416 8.14 5.39 8.00
C GLN A 416 6.91 4.56 7.64
N VAL A 417 6.74 3.39 8.26
CA VAL A 417 5.57 2.54 8.08
C VAL A 417 4.30 3.26 8.51
N GLN A 418 4.28 3.87 9.71
CA GLN A 418 3.15 4.67 10.19
C GLN A 418 2.81 5.82 9.25
N GLY A 419 3.80 6.62 8.85
CA GLY A 419 3.58 7.75 7.95
C GLY A 419 2.95 7.30 6.63
N GLN A 420 3.44 6.21 6.04
CA GLN A 420 2.88 5.66 4.81
C GLN A 420 1.48 5.08 5.01
N LEU A 421 1.20 4.43 6.15
CA LEU A 421 -0.15 3.95 6.47
C LEU A 421 -1.15 5.11 6.56
N PHE A 422 -0.79 6.21 7.23
CA PHE A 422 -1.62 7.42 7.24
C PHE A 422 -1.88 7.95 5.83
N ILE A 423 -0.82 8.08 5.01
CA ILE A 423 -0.94 8.57 3.62
C ILE A 423 -1.89 7.69 2.81
N TRP A 424 -1.62 6.38 2.73
CA TRP A 424 -2.31 5.50 1.80
C TRP A 424 -3.71 5.11 2.27
N LEU A 425 -3.94 4.94 3.57
CA LEU A 425 -5.28 4.65 4.08
C LEU A 425 -6.16 5.91 3.99
N LEU A 426 -5.72 7.06 4.49
CA LEU A 426 -6.56 8.27 4.42
C LEU A 426 -6.85 8.66 2.98
N TYR A 427 -5.85 8.60 2.09
CA TYR A 427 -6.08 8.86 0.68
C TYR A 427 -7.01 7.81 0.05
N GLY A 428 -6.71 6.52 0.23
CA GLY A 428 -7.45 5.42 -0.37
C GLY A 428 -8.91 5.33 0.07
N PHE A 429 -9.21 5.65 1.33
CA PHE A 429 -10.59 5.72 1.84
C PHE A 429 -11.29 7.03 1.45
N SER A 430 -10.56 8.10 1.11
CA SER A 430 -11.17 9.37 0.68
C SER A 430 -11.56 9.38 -0.80
N GLN A 431 -10.89 8.61 -1.66
CA GLN A 431 -11.17 8.53 -3.10
C GLN A 431 -12.60 8.04 -3.45
N PRO A 432 -13.19 7.04 -2.79
CA PRO A 432 -14.49 6.51 -3.19
C PRO A 432 -15.68 7.41 -2.82
N LEU A 433 -15.46 8.48 -2.04
CA LEU A 433 -16.53 9.41 -1.69
C LEU A 433 -17.03 10.15 -2.93
N VAL A 434 -18.34 10.19 -3.11
CA VAL A 434 -18.99 10.97 -4.19
C VAL A 434 -18.59 12.45 -4.09
N HIS A 435 -18.45 12.97 -2.87
CA HIS A 435 -18.00 14.34 -2.59
C HIS A 435 -16.60 14.66 -3.15
N ALA A 436 -15.76 13.65 -3.38
CA ALA A 436 -14.42 13.81 -3.97
C ALA A 436 -14.43 13.90 -5.51
N GLY A 437 -15.60 13.72 -6.15
CA GLY A 437 -15.80 13.80 -7.60
C GLY A 437 -15.00 12.75 -8.38
N CYS A 438 -14.83 11.57 -7.80
CA CYS A 438 -14.18 10.42 -8.43
C CYS A 438 -15.21 9.48 -9.09
N ASP A 439 -16.37 9.99 -9.51
CA ASP A 439 -17.39 9.25 -10.23
C ASP A 439 -17.10 9.12 -11.73
N TYR A 440 -16.11 9.85 -12.27
CA TYR A 440 -15.62 9.82 -13.68
C TYR A 440 -16.68 10.03 -14.76
N SER A 441 -17.95 10.15 -14.38
CA SER A 441 -19.00 10.79 -15.13
C SER A 441 -18.71 12.28 -15.16
N PHE A 442 -18.27 12.81 -16.29
CA PHE A 442 -18.22 14.27 -16.55
C PHE A 442 -19.62 14.93 -16.53
N GLU A 443 -20.61 14.30 -15.91
CA GLU A 443 -21.99 14.76 -15.80
C GLU A 443 -22.08 16.10 -15.06
N SER A 444 -21.27 16.30 -14.02
CA SER A 444 -21.19 17.58 -13.30
C SER A 444 -20.81 18.76 -14.22
N PHE A 445 -19.91 18.55 -15.19
CA PHE A 445 -19.58 19.57 -16.21
C PHE A 445 -20.60 19.63 -17.36
N ARG A 446 -21.38 18.57 -17.58
CA ARG A 446 -22.40 18.53 -18.61
C ARG A 446 -23.58 19.43 -18.25
N ASP A 447 -23.88 19.55 -16.97
CA ASP A 447 -24.92 20.45 -16.45
C ASP A 447 -24.45 21.92 -16.47
N VAL A 448 -23.16 22.20 -16.26
CA VAL A 448 -22.57 23.54 -16.48
C VAL A 448 -22.74 23.99 -17.94
N LYS A 449 -22.60 23.08 -18.91
CA LYS A 449 -22.86 23.39 -20.34
C LYS A 449 -24.35 23.56 -20.68
N LYS A 450 -25.26 23.12 -19.81
CA LYS A 450 -26.71 23.23 -20.00
C LYS A 450 -27.34 24.41 -19.26
N SER A 451 -26.58 25.14 -18.43
CA SER A 451 -27.01 26.46 -17.94
C SER A 451 -27.29 27.35 -19.16
N PRO A 452 -28.55 27.72 -19.44
CA PRO A 452 -28.83 28.62 -20.53
C PRO A 452 -28.24 29.97 -20.18
N THR A 453 -27.49 30.53 -21.13
CA THR A 453 -27.37 31.98 -21.28
C THR A 453 -28.77 32.57 -21.31
N THR A 454 -29.27 33.06 -20.19
CA THR A 454 -30.49 33.86 -20.13
C THR A 454 -30.44 34.80 -18.94
N GLY A 455 -30.32 36.10 -19.23
CA GLY A 455 -30.37 37.22 -18.31
C GLY A 455 -29.41 38.32 -18.71
#